data_AF-A0A341SNL5-F1
#
_entry.id   AF-A0A341SNL5-F1
#
_cell.length_a   1.000
_cell.length_b   1.000
_cell.length_c   1.000
_cell.angle_alpha   90.00
_cell.angle_beta   90.00
_cell.angle_gamma   90.00
#
_symmetry.space_group_name_H-M   'P 1'
#
loop_
_entity.id
_entity.type
_entity.pdbx_description
1 polymer ?
#
loop_
_entity_poly.entity_id
_entity_poly.type
_entity_poly.pdbx_seq_one_letter_code
_entity_poly.pdbx_strand_id
1 'polypeptide(L)'
;MVISLVGTRSDVIASKFFLFPGIVAQILSVMVTEGVIDKEKFDSFYVPVHGPSGEEVREIIEEEGSFSIREMRVHDPTTEMNTALSTPRKFVNNLRALFEPIIVQHFGDIMDEFVRTAELHWSLDPDGSLQEERARTSRAMLVVSLAKVS
;
A
#
# COMPACT_ATOMS: atom_id res chain seq x y z
N MET A 1 -21.58 14.09 -2.47
CA MET A 1 -20.14 13.90 -2.28
C MET A 1 -19.76 12.56 -2.88
N VAL A 2 -18.61 12.46 -3.55
CA VAL A 2 -18.08 11.18 -4.04
C VAL A 2 -16.71 11.01 -3.44
N ILE A 3 -16.47 9.86 -2.80
CA ILE A 3 -15.19 9.50 -2.18
C ILE A 3 -14.61 8.32 -2.96
N SER A 4 -13.33 8.38 -3.28
CA SER A 4 -12.57 7.25 -3.80
C SER A 4 -11.34 7.04 -2.93
N LEU A 5 -11.16 5.82 -2.42
CA LEU A 5 -10.06 5.48 -1.52
C LEU A 5 -9.57 4.05 -1.77
N VAL A 6 -8.30 3.81 -1.45
CA VAL A 6 -7.71 2.48 -1.47
C VAL A 6 -8.17 1.73 -0.22
N GLY A 7 -8.73 0.55 -0.41
CA GLY A 7 -9.25 -0.28 0.68
C GLY A 7 -8.84 -1.74 0.55
N THR A 8 -9.49 -2.57 1.34
CA THR A 8 -9.38 -4.04 1.29
C THR A 8 -10.72 -4.65 0.85
N ARG A 9 -10.66 -5.82 0.22
CA ARG A 9 -11.88 -6.61 0.01
C ARG A 9 -12.12 -7.45 1.27
N SER A 10 -13.37 -7.48 1.74
CA SER A 10 -13.76 -8.24 2.94
C SER A 10 -13.67 -9.77 2.76
N ASP A 11 -13.62 -10.26 1.51
CA ASP A 11 -13.58 -11.69 1.16
C ASP A 11 -12.17 -12.28 1.08
N VAL A 12 -11.13 -11.45 1.21
CA VAL A 12 -9.74 -11.90 1.25
C VAL A 12 -9.27 -11.73 2.69
N ILE A 13 -8.91 -12.85 3.35
CA ILE A 13 -8.19 -12.82 4.64
C ILE A 13 -7.17 -11.72 4.52
N ALA A 14 -7.30 -10.66 5.33
CA ALA A 14 -6.46 -9.47 5.29
C ALA A 14 -5.04 -9.90 4.93
N SER A 15 -4.71 -9.79 3.64
CA SER A 15 -3.42 -10.27 3.17
C SER A 15 -2.48 -9.38 3.94
N LYS A 16 -1.67 -9.99 4.79
CA LYS A 16 -0.94 -9.39 5.92
C LYS A 16 0.02 -8.25 5.51
N PHE A 17 -0.03 -7.88 4.25
CA PHE A 17 0.72 -6.89 3.54
C PHE A 17 -0.28 -6.06 2.74
N PHE A 18 -0.60 -4.86 3.25
CA PHE A 18 -0.88 -3.77 2.32
C PHE A 18 0.33 -3.72 1.40
N LEU A 19 0.14 -4.00 0.10
CA LEU A 19 1.20 -4.19 -0.91
C LEU A 19 2.40 -3.25 -0.73
N PHE A 20 2.11 -2.01 -0.36
CA PHE A 20 3.09 -0.96 -0.28
C PHE A 20 3.83 -0.89 1.07
N PRO A 21 3.16 -0.76 2.24
CA PRO A 21 3.86 -0.83 3.54
C PRO A 21 4.62 -2.14 3.77
N GLY A 22 4.05 -3.27 3.30
CA GLY A 22 4.66 -4.59 3.44
C GLY A 22 6.00 -4.71 2.73
N ILE A 23 6.03 -4.31 1.46
CA ILE A 23 7.25 -4.34 0.65
C ILE A 23 8.28 -3.34 1.18
N VAL A 24 7.85 -2.16 1.65
CA VAL A 24 8.75 -1.22 2.32
C VAL A 24 9.40 -1.86 3.54
N ALA A 25 8.63 -2.55 4.38
CA ALA A 25 9.17 -3.22 5.56
C ALA A 25 10.18 -4.32 5.19
N GLN A 26 9.95 -5.08 4.11
CA GLN A 26 10.90 -6.07 3.61
C GLN A 26 12.21 -5.41 3.14
N ILE A 27 12.14 -4.35 2.34
CA ILE A 27 13.32 -3.60 1.87
C ILE A 27 14.11 -3.04 3.05
N LEU A 28 13.42 -2.41 4.01
CA LEU A 28 14.06 -1.88 5.22
C LEU A 28 14.68 -3.01 6.07
N SER A 29 14.06 -4.19 6.14
CA SER A 29 14.64 -5.35 6.83
C SER A 29 15.95 -5.84 6.19
N VAL A 30 16.08 -5.73 4.86
CA VAL A 30 17.37 -6.01 4.18
C VAL A 30 18.39 -4.94 4.58
N MET A 31 18.00 -3.67 4.60
CA MET A 31 18.88 -2.57 5.03
C MET A 31 19.35 -2.71 6.49
N VAL A 32 18.53 -3.29 7.38
CA VAL A 32 18.95 -3.67 8.75
C VAL A 32 20.03 -4.74 8.70
N THR A 33 19.83 -5.77 7.87
CA THR A 33 20.78 -6.89 7.74
C THR A 33 22.13 -6.43 7.17
N GLU A 34 22.11 -5.45 6.28
CA GLU A 34 23.30 -4.82 5.69
C GLU A 34 23.95 -3.76 6.61
N GLY A 35 23.34 -3.44 7.75
CA GLY A 35 23.84 -2.46 8.71
C GLY A 35 23.68 -1.00 8.27
N VAL A 36 22.84 -0.73 7.26
CA VAL A 36 22.54 0.63 6.78
C VAL A 36 21.65 1.38 7.77
N ILE A 37 20.73 0.67 8.43
CA ILE A 37 19.86 1.22 9.48
C ILE A 37 19.87 0.34 10.73
N ASP A 38 19.67 0.98 11.89
CA ASP A 38 19.60 0.28 13.17
C ASP A 38 18.31 -0.54 13.29
N LYS A 39 18.43 -1.76 13.81
CA LYS A 39 17.27 -2.62 14.10
C LYS A 39 16.26 -1.94 15.03
N GLU A 40 16.73 -1.20 16.03
CA GLU A 40 15.85 -0.49 16.98
C GLU A 40 15.02 0.61 16.28
N LYS A 41 15.60 1.31 15.31
CA LYS A 41 14.89 2.29 14.49
C LYS A 41 13.89 1.61 13.56
N PHE A 42 14.25 0.47 12.98
CA PHE A 42 13.32 -0.32 12.18
C PHE A 42 12.13 -0.83 13.01
N ASP A 43 12.38 -1.41 14.18
CA ASP A 43 11.34 -1.96 15.07
C ASP A 43 10.37 -0.87 15.57
N SER A 44 10.79 0.40 15.60
CA SER A 44 9.96 1.57 15.98
C SER A 44 9.33 2.31 14.80
N PHE A 45 9.62 1.91 13.56
CA PHE A 45 9.05 2.54 12.38
C PHE A 45 7.58 2.14 12.19
N TYR A 46 6.72 3.13 11.95
CA TYR A 46 5.29 2.93 11.72
C TYR A 46 4.85 3.61 10.44
N VAL A 47 4.08 2.89 9.62
CA VAL A 47 3.48 3.42 8.40
C VAL A 47 2.01 3.73 8.66
N PRO A 48 1.59 5.01 8.70
CA PRO A 48 0.24 5.42 9.08
C PRO A 48 -0.73 5.29 7.90
N VAL A 49 -0.86 4.08 7.36
CA VAL A 49 -1.75 3.76 6.24
C VAL A 49 -2.68 2.63 6.65
N HIS A 50 -3.97 2.91 6.61
CA HIS A 50 -5.03 1.93 6.81
C HIS A 50 -5.90 1.89 5.56
N GLY A 51 -6.07 0.70 4.97
CA GLY A 51 -7.00 0.50 3.87
C GLY A 51 -8.27 -0.18 4.38
N PRO A 52 -9.34 0.59 4.66
CA PRO A 52 -10.53 0.06 5.30
C PRO A 52 -11.28 -0.89 4.37
N SER A 53 -12.13 -1.74 4.95
CA SER A 53 -13.07 -2.55 4.18
C SER A 53 -14.28 -1.71 3.76
N GLY A 54 -15.04 -2.17 2.76
CA GLY A 54 -16.31 -1.52 2.41
C GLY A 54 -17.34 -1.52 3.54
N GLU A 55 -17.27 -2.50 4.44
CA GLU A 55 -18.09 -2.60 5.65
C GLU A 55 -17.67 -1.55 6.68
N GLU A 56 -16.37 -1.43 6.97
CA GLU A 56 -15.84 -0.41 7.88
C GLU A 56 -16.19 1.01 7.42
N VAL A 57 -16.04 1.29 6.12
CA VAL A 57 -16.45 2.59 5.55
C VAL A 57 -17.95 2.84 5.72
N ARG A 58 -18.77 1.80 5.54
CA ARG A 58 -20.23 1.90 5.70
C ARG A 58 -20.61 2.20 7.15
N GLU A 59 -20.05 1.46 8.09
CA GLU A 59 -20.29 1.64 9.53
C GLU A 59 -19.95 3.08 9.97
N ILE A 60 -18.80 3.61 9.54
CA ILE A 60 -18.38 4.98 9.87
C ILE A 60 -19.39 6.02 9.33
N ILE A 61 -19.87 5.86 8.10
CA ILE A 61 -20.82 6.80 7.49
C ILE A 61 -22.18 6.74 8.20
N GLU A 62 -22.64 5.54 8.52
CA GLU A 62 -23.93 5.31 9.18
C GLU A 62 -23.90 5.80 10.64
N GLU A 63 -22.78 5.61 11.35
CA GLU A 63 -22.57 6.13 12.70
C GLU A 63 -22.50 7.67 12.74
N GLU A 64 -21.84 8.30 11.76
CA GLU A 64 -21.73 9.76 11.69
C GLU A 64 -23.09 10.42 11.35
N GLY A 65 -23.84 9.86 10.41
CA GLY A 65 -25.25 10.20 10.18
C GLY A 65 -25.55 11.45 9.35
N SER A 66 -24.56 12.27 8.96
CA SER A 66 -24.81 13.45 8.10
C SER A 66 -25.02 13.10 6.63
N PHE A 67 -24.65 11.87 6.22
CA PHE A 67 -24.72 11.42 4.85
C PHE A 67 -25.43 10.06 4.73
N SER A 68 -26.22 9.92 3.68
CA SER A 68 -26.75 8.63 3.23
C SER A 68 -25.94 8.10 2.05
N ILE A 69 -25.69 6.79 2.07
CA ILE A 69 -24.99 6.10 0.97
C ILE A 69 -25.98 5.89 -0.18
N ARG A 70 -25.71 6.54 -1.33
CA ARG A 70 -26.46 6.31 -2.57
C ARG A 70 -25.96 5.08 -3.30
N GLU A 71 -24.65 4.94 -3.36
CA GLU A 71 -23.99 3.86 -4.09
C GLU A 71 -22.62 3.61 -3.49
N MET A 72 -22.23 2.34 -3.42
CA MET A 72 -20.89 1.92 -3.04
C MET A 72 -20.43 0.84 -4.01
N ARG A 73 -19.25 1.03 -4.60
CA ARG A 73 -18.63 0.08 -5.53
C ARG A 73 -17.23 -0.26 -5.07
N VAL A 74 -16.86 -1.52 -5.25
CA VAL A 74 -15.49 -2.01 -5.06
C VAL A 74 -15.02 -2.50 -6.41
N HIS A 75 -13.89 -2.02 -6.88
CA HIS A 75 -13.29 -2.50 -8.11
C HIS A 75 -11.78 -2.66 -7.95
N ASP A 76 -11.20 -3.55 -8.75
CA ASP A 76 -9.76 -3.73 -8.78
C ASP A 76 -9.15 -2.77 -9.80
N PRO A 77 -8.35 -1.77 -9.38
CA PRO A 77 -7.78 -0.78 -10.28
C PRO A 77 -6.70 -1.39 -11.19
N THR A 78 -6.28 -2.64 -10.96
CA THR A 78 -5.26 -3.31 -11.75
C THR A 78 -5.82 -4.14 -12.90
N THR A 79 -7.13 -4.44 -12.92
CA THR A 79 -7.76 -5.24 -13.99
C THR A 79 -7.61 -4.62 -15.38
N GLU A 80 -7.55 -3.29 -15.46
CA GLU A 80 -7.36 -2.56 -16.73
C GLU A 80 -5.90 -2.10 -16.95
N MET A 81 -5.00 -2.37 -16.00
CA MET A 81 -3.61 -1.91 -16.09
C MET A 81 -2.80 -2.88 -16.94
N ASN A 82 -2.22 -2.38 -18.04
CA ASN A 82 -1.29 -3.18 -18.84
C ASN A 82 -0.02 -3.49 -18.02
N THR A 83 0.04 -4.69 -17.45
CA THR A 83 1.12 -5.16 -16.57
C THR A 83 2.48 -5.16 -17.29
N ALA A 84 2.50 -5.23 -18.62
CA ALA A 84 3.72 -5.13 -19.43
C ALA A 84 4.41 -3.76 -19.32
N LEU A 85 3.72 -2.71 -18.88
CA LEU A 85 4.29 -1.37 -18.69
C LEU A 85 4.90 -1.15 -17.29
N SER A 86 4.72 -2.10 -16.37
CA SER A 86 5.17 -2.01 -14.98
C SER A 86 6.60 -2.55 -14.83
N THR A 87 7.59 -1.72 -15.15
CA THR A 87 9.00 -2.08 -14.92
C THR A 87 9.36 -2.04 -13.42
N PRO A 88 10.38 -2.78 -12.98
CA PRO A 88 10.89 -2.74 -11.59
C PRO A 88 11.17 -1.31 -11.13
N ARG A 89 11.85 -0.53 -11.99
CA ARG A 89 12.17 0.87 -11.73
C ARG A 89 10.94 1.76 -11.50
N LYS A 90 9.86 1.56 -12.27
CA LYS A 90 8.61 2.30 -12.05
C LYS A 90 7.96 1.93 -10.71
N PHE A 91 8.05 0.66 -10.32
CA PHE A 91 7.54 0.21 -9.04
C PHE A 91 8.32 0.81 -7.87
N VAL A 92 9.66 0.76 -7.92
CA VAL A 92 10.53 1.38 -6.90
C VAL A 92 10.30 2.89 -6.82
N ASN A 93 10.15 3.57 -7.96
CA ASN A 93 9.82 4.99 -7.98
C ASN A 93 8.46 5.30 -7.33
N ASN A 94 7.46 4.41 -7.48
CA ASN A 94 6.17 4.58 -6.81
C ASN A 94 6.30 4.39 -5.28
N LEU A 95 7.10 3.43 -4.82
CA LEU A 95 7.39 3.26 -3.40
C LEU A 95 8.08 4.51 -2.83
N ARG A 96 9.11 4.99 -3.53
CA ARG A 96 9.81 6.22 -3.17
C ARG A 96 8.83 7.40 -3.07
N ALA A 97 8.03 7.64 -4.11
CA ALA A 97 7.08 8.75 -4.10
C ALA A 97 6.06 8.68 -2.95
N LEU A 98 5.63 7.47 -2.55
CA LEU A 98 4.62 7.30 -1.51
C LEU A 98 5.19 7.40 -0.09
N PHE A 99 6.41 6.93 0.13
CA PHE A 99 6.95 6.74 1.49
C PHE A 99 8.20 7.55 1.81
N GLU A 100 8.85 8.18 0.84
CA GLU A 100 10.03 9.02 1.08
C GLU A 100 9.84 10.01 2.24
N PRO A 101 8.72 10.76 2.35
CA PRO A 101 8.54 11.69 3.46
C PRO A 101 8.64 11.01 4.84
N ILE A 102 8.00 9.86 5.02
CA ILE A 102 7.98 9.17 6.32
C ILE A 102 9.28 8.42 6.59
N ILE A 103 9.93 7.89 5.54
CA ILE A 103 11.22 7.21 5.65
C ILE A 103 12.30 8.23 6.03
N VAL A 104 12.36 9.36 5.33
CA VAL A 104 13.35 10.42 5.59
C VAL A 104 13.14 11.03 6.98
N GLN A 105 11.88 11.25 7.38
CA GLN A 105 11.57 11.76 8.71
C GLN A 105 12.09 10.84 9.83
N HIS A 106 12.04 9.52 9.65
CA HIS A 106 12.38 8.55 10.70
C HIS A 106 13.84 8.08 10.66
N PHE A 107 14.36 7.83 9.47
CA PHE A 107 15.69 7.23 9.26
C PHE A 107 16.76 8.24 8.81
N GLY A 108 16.35 9.44 8.34
CA GLY A 108 17.24 10.40 7.71
C GLY A 108 17.40 10.15 6.20
N ASP A 109 18.45 10.71 5.61
CA ASP A 109 18.69 10.64 4.17
C ASP A 109 19.29 9.27 3.76
N ILE A 110 18.41 8.27 3.64
CA ILE A 110 18.74 6.88 3.26
C ILE A 110 18.08 6.45 1.95
N MET A 111 17.53 7.40 1.19
CA MET A 111 16.64 7.08 0.09
C MET A 111 17.37 6.51 -1.13
N ASP A 112 18.65 6.83 -1.29
CA ASP A 112 19.46 6.28 -2.37
C ASP A 112 19.81 4.81 -2.07
N GLU A 113 20.15 4.48 -0.82
CA GLU A 113 20.31 3.11 -0.33
C GLU A 113 19.00 2.34 -0.50
N PHE A 114 17.87 2.91 -0.06
CA PHE A 114 16.55 2.30 -0.19
C PHE A 114 16.23 1.93 -1.64
N VAL A 115 16.44 2.84 -2.59
CA VAL A 115 16.20 2.57 -4.02
C VAL A 115 17.11 1.45 -4.53
N ARG A 116 18.40 1.47 -4.19
CA ARG A 116 19.34 0.41 -4.59
C ARG A 116 18.95 -0.95 -4.02
N THR A 117 18.63 -1.02 -2.73
CA THR A 117 18.20 -2.26 -2.07
C THR A 117 16.88 -2.75 -2.67
N ALA A 118 15.94 -1.86 -2.97
CA ALA A 118 14.67 -2.22 -3.62
C ALA A 118 14.87 -2.77 -5.04
N GLU A 119 15.73 -2.15 -5.84
CA GLU A 119 16.06 -2.64 -7.18
C GLU A 119 16.77 -4.00 -7.14
N LEU A 120 17.68 -4.20 -6.18
CA LEU A 120 18.38 -5.46 -5.97
C LEU A 120 17.42 -6.57 -5.50
N HIS A 121 16.57 -6.27 -4.51
CA HIS A 121 15.55 -7.18 -4.01
C HIS A 121 14.62 -7.64 -5.14
N TRP A 122 14.27 -6.74 -6.06
CA TRP A 122 13.48 -7.08 -7.24
C TRP A 122 14.25 -7.89 -8.28
N SER A 123 15.54 -7.59 -8.48
CA SER A 123 16.38 -8.28 -9.48
C SER A 123 16.74 -9.71 -9.05
N LEU A 124 16.72 -9.97 -7.75
CA LEU A 124 17.01 -11.26 -7.14
C LEU A 124 15.77 -12.10 -6.87
N ASP A 125 14.57 -11.72 -7.32
CA ASP A 125 13.33 -12.52 -7.23
C ASP A 125 13.30 -13.57 -8.36
N PRO A 126 13.91 -14.76 -8.17
CA PRO A 126 14.15 -15.72 -9.25
C PRO A 126 12.87 -16.51 -9.58
N ASP A 127 11.88 -16.44 -8.69
CA ASP A 127 10.71 -17.31 -8.64
C ASP A 127 9.45 -16.55 -9.07
N GLY A 128 9.56 -15.23 -9.29
CA GLY A 128 8.42 -14.35 -9.56
C GLY A 128 7.50 -14.20 -8.35
N SER A 129 8.01 -14.38 -7.13
CA SER A 129 7.24 -14.31 -5.89
C SER A 129 6.59 -12.94 -5.69
N LEU A 130 7.24 -11.85 -6.11
CA LEU A 130 6.69 -10.50 -6.08
C LEU A 130 5.57 -10.31 -7.10
N GLN A 131 5.65 -10.99 -8.26
CA GLN A 131 4.58 -10.99 -9.26
C GLN A 131 3.40 -11.84 -8.81
N GLU A 132 3.66 -12.98 -8.16
CA GLU A 132 2.63 -13.84 -7.60
C GLU A 132 1.95 -13.21 -6.37
N GLU A 133 2.70 -12.52 -5.50
CA GLU A 133 2.16 -11.73 -4.39
C GLU A 133 1.30 -10.56 -4.89
N ARG A 134 1.73 -9.91 -5.99
CA ARG A 134 0.95 -8.89 -6.69
C ARG A 134 -0.32 -9.46 -7.34
N ALA A 135 -0.29 -10.69 -7.84
CA ALA A 135 -1.43 -11.36 -8.44
C ALA A 135 -2.42 -11.92 -7.40
N ARG A 136 -1.92 -12.34 -6.22
CA ARG A 136 -2.73 -12.85 -5.10
C ARG A 136 -3.38 -11.75 -4.28
N THR A 137 -2.83 -10.54 -4.31
CA THR A 137 -3.30 -9.42 -3.48
C THR A 137 -4.16 -8.47 -4.30
N SER A 138 -5.49 -8.68 -4.26
CA SER A 138 -6.44 -7.80 -4.96
C SER A 138 -6.41 -6.41 -4.33
N ARG A 139 -5.89 -5.42 -5.07
CA ARG A 139 -6.07 -4.01 -4.71
C ARG A 139 -7.56 -3.72 -4.81
N ALA A 140 -8.15 -3.17 -3.76
CA ALA A 140 -9.53 -2.69 -3.83
C ALA A 140 -9.52 -1.17 -3.90
N MET A 141 -10.20 -0.61 -4.90
CA MET A 141 -10.59 0.79 -4.90
C MET A 141 -12.06 0.87 -4.52
N LEU A 142 -12.32 1.47 -3.36
CA LEU A 142 -13.65 1.74 -2.86
C LEU A 142 -14.10 3.08 -3.41
N VAL A 143 -15.29 3.13 -4.02
CA VAL A 143 -15.93 4.34 -4.51
C VAL A 143 -17.29 4.45 -3.85
N VAL A 144 -17.53 5.55 -3.15
CA VAL A 144 -18.76 5.79 -2.40
C VAL A 144 -19.39 7.10 -2.85
N SER A 145 -20.65 7.03 -3.26
CA SER A 145 -21.49 8.18 -3.58
C SER A 145 -22.42 8.47 -2.41
N LEU A 146 -22.36 9.72 -1.92
CA LEU A 146 -23.01 10.17 -0.70
C LEU A 146 -23.94 11.35 -0.98
N ALA A 147 -25.11 11.33 -0.35
CA ALA A 147 -26.05 12.44 -0.32
C ALA A 147 -26.16 12.98 1.10
N LYS A 148 -26.08 14.31 1.25
CA LYS A 148 -26.29 14.96 2.55
C LYS A 148 -27.71 14.71 3.02
N VAL A 149 -27.86 14.28 4.26
CA VAL A 149 -29.15 14.22 4.95
C VAL A 149 -29.46 15.64 5.42
N SER A 150 -30.65 16.15 5.06
CA SER A 150 -31.07 17.54 5.24
C SER A 150 -30.99 18.02 6.69
#